data_AF-J3F2Y9-F1
#
_entry.id   AF-J3F2Y9-F1
#
_cell.length_a   1.000
_cell.length_b   1.000
_cell.length_c   1.000
_cell.angle_alpha   90.00
_cell.angle_beta   90.00
_cell.angle_gamma   90.00
#
_symmetry.space_group_name_H-M   'P 1'
#
loop_
_entity.id
_entity.type
_entity.pdbx_description
1 polymer ?
#
loop_
_entity_poly.entity_id
_entity_poly.type
_entity_poly.pdbx_seq_one_letter_code
_entity_poly.pdbx_strand_id
1 'polypeptide(L)'
;AAAVQDGLESLGARFHLGPVLNRLQRVTDGLEAHLSDGQVIPCDVVVSAIGLRPRIDLAAAAGVQVNRGVVVDRHLKTSHDNIYALGDCAEVDGLNLLYVMPLMSCARALAQTLAGNATPVSYGPMPITVKTPVCPLVVSPPPRGSEGVWTVEGQGADIKVLCRDASGKLLGYALTGTAVMEKLALNKELPALLA
;
A
#
# COMPACT_ATOMS: atom_id res chain seq x y z
N ALA A 1 5.03 -12.16 6.82
CA ALA A 1 4.79 -11.39 8.05
C ALA A 1 5.86 -11.70 9.10
N ALA A 2 5.98 -12.97 9.53
CA ALA A 2 6.97 -13.41 10.53
C ALA A 2 8.40 -12.89 10.26
N ALA A 3 8.98 -13.13 9.09
CA ALA A 3 10.34 -12.67 8.75
C ALA A 3 10.61 -11.18 9.01
N VAL A 4 9.64 -10.31 8.73
CA VAL A 4 9.77 -8.86 8.96
C VAL A 4 9.62 -8.52 10.45
N GLN A 5 8.68 -9.19 11.14
CA GLN A 5 8.49 -9.04 12.57
C GLN A 5 9.76 -9.47 13.34
N ASP A 6 10.28 -10.65 13.05
CA ASP A 6 11.50 -11.20 13.69
C ASP A 6 12.69 -10.24 13.50
N GLY A 7 12.84 -9.68 12.29
CA GLY A 7 13.86 -8.68 12.02
C GLY A 7 13.72 -7.44 12.89
N LEU A 8 12.51 -6.90 13.03
CA LEU A 8 12.27 -5.72 13.87
C LEU A 8 12.43 -6.03 15.38
N GLU A 9 12.01 -7.20 15.82
CA GLU A 9 12.19 -7.66 17.21
C GLU A 9 13.67 -7.85 17.56
N SER A 10 14.50 -8.25 16.59
CA SER A 10 15.96 -8.32 16.78
C SER A 10 16.62 -6.96 17.09
N LEU A 11 15.96 -5.85 16.73
CA LEU A 11 16.38 -4.48 17.06
C LEU A 11 15.76 -3.98 18.39
N GLY A 12 15.00 -4.81 19.08
CA GLY A 12 14.35 -4.46 20.36
C GLY A 12 12.92 -3.95 20.23
N ALA A 13 12.32 -3.94 19.03
CA ALA A 13 10.89 -3.69 18.92
C ALA A 13 10.11 -4.80 19.67
N ARG A 14 9.00 -4.42 20.30
CA ARG A 14 8.09 -5.37 20.97
C ARG A 14 6.71 -5.22 20.36
N PHE A 15 6.21 -6.29 19.75
CA PHE A 15 4.89 -6.27 19.12
C PHE A 15 3.83 -6.76 20.09
N HIS A 16 2.77 -5.97 20.24
CA HIS A 16 1.56 -6.36 20.95
C HIS A 16 0.45 -6.55 19.90
N LEU A 17 0.45 -7.70 19.21
CA LEU A 17 -0.52 -8.01 18.15
C LEU A 17 -1.82 -8.55 18.75
N GLY A 18 -2.95 -7.95 18.39
CA GLY A 18 -4.28 -8.32 18.89
C GLY A 18 -4.91 -7.24 19.77
N PRO A 19 -4.26 -6.81 20.86
CA PRO A 19 -4.76 -5.73 21.72
C PRO A 19 -4.85 -4.38 20.97
N VAL A 20 -5.74 -3.51 21.44
CA VAL A 20 -5.86 -2.12 21.01
C VAL A 20 -5.58 -1.15 22.16
N LEU A 21 -5.19 0.09 21.86
CA LEU A 21 -5.09 1.15 22.87
C LEU A 21 -6.49 1.53 23.36
N ASN A 22 -6.77 1.29 24.65
CA ASN A 22 -8.06 1.60 25.27
C ASN A 22 -8.05 2.97 25.96
N ARG A 23 -6.96 3.28 26.68
CA ARG A 23 -6.81 4.56 27.38
C ARG A 23 -5.37 5.02 27.33
N LEU A 24 -5.17 6.32 27.11
CA LEU A 24 -3.89 7.00 27.27
C LEU A 24 -3.99 7.96 28.45
N GLN A 25 -3.11 7.79 29.43
CA GLN A 25 -3.15 8.55 30.69
C GLN A 25 -1.83 9.27 30.92
N ARG A 26 -1.89 10.54 31.33
CA ARG A 26 -0.70 11.27 31.76
C ARG A 26 -0.36 10.90 33.21
N VAL A 27 0.90 10.60 33.46
CA VAL A 27 1.48 10.36 34.79
C VAL A 27 2.60 11.37 35.05
N THR A 28 3.17 11.38 36.26
CA THR A 28 4.17 12.37 36.70
C THR A 28 5.33 12.49 35.70
N ASP A 29 5.84 11.36 35.23
CA ASP A 29 7.06 11.28 34.41
C ASP A 29 6.80 10.80 32.97
N GLY A 30 5.56 10.93 32.45
CA GLY A 30 5.26 10.53 31.06
C GLY A 30 3.81 10.15 30.81
N LEU A 31 3.60 9.11 30.01
CA LEU A 31 2.31 8.54 29.66
C LEU A 31 2.24 7.05 30.01
N GLU A 32 1.03 6.59 30.30
CA GLU A 32 0.69 5.18 30.38
C GLU A 32 -0.31 4.84 29.28
N ALA A 33 0.05 3.89 28.41
CA ALA A 33 -0.81 3.31 27.39
C ALA A 33 -1.46 2.04 27.94
N HIS A 34 -2.75 2.12 28.28
CA HIS A 34 -3.54 0.97 28.73
C HIS A 34 -4.13 0.25 27.52
N LEU A 35 -3.74 -1.00 27.32
CA LEU A 35 -4.22 -1.84 26.25
C LEU A 35 -5.50 -2.59 26.66
N SER A 36 -6.25 -3.06 25.67
CA SER A 36 -7.54 -3.75 25.86
C SER A 36 -7.42 -5.11 26.56
N ASP A 37 -6.22 -5.69 26.61
CA ASP A 37 -5.92 -6.95 27.31
C ASP A 37 -5.45 -6.73 28.76
N GLY A 38 -5.46 -5.48 29.24
CA GLY A 38 -5.07 -5.11 30.59
C GLY A 38 -3.59 -4.76 30.75
N GLN A 39 -2.75 -4.92 29.71
CA GLN A 39 -1.36 -4.46 29.77
C GLN A 39 -1.29 -2.93 29.89
N VAL A 40 -0.29 -2.44 30.64
CA VAL A 40 0.01 -1.02 30.78
C VAL A 40 1.45 -0.80 30.34
N ILE A 41 1.63 0.01 29.29
CA ILE A 41 2.94 0.29 28.72
C ILE A 41 3.32 1.75 29.04
N PRO A 42 4.39 1.99 29.83
CA PRO A 42 4.92 3.33 30.03
C PRO A 42 5.60 3.84 28.76
N CYS A 43 5.35 5.09 28.38
CA CYS A 43 5.96 5.73 27.22
C CYS A 43 5.99 7.26 27.35
N ASP A 44 6.86 7.92 26.58
CA ASP A 44 6.90 9.39 26.53
C ASP A 44 6.05 9.94 25.37
N VAL A 45 5.96 9.17 24.29
CA VAL A 45 5.32 9.57 23.03
C VAL A 45 4.53 8.41 22.46
N VAL A 46 3.39 8.73 21.85
CA VAL A 46 2.59 7.80 21.05
C VAL A 46 2.58 8.28 19.60
N VAL A 47 2.92 7.38 18.69
CA VAL A 47 2.83 7.62 17.25
C VAL A 47 1.60 6.90 16.70
N SER A 48 0.67 7.65 16.09
CA SER A 48 -0.49 7.08 15.42
C SER A 48 -0.19 6.84 13.94
N ALA A 49 0.00 5.56 13.58
CA ALA A 49 0.35 5.10 12.23
C ALA A 49 -0.56 3.94 11.77
N ILE A 50 -1.85 4.00 12.11
CA ILE A 50 -2.83 2.92 11.85
C ILE A 50 -3.05 2.69 10.35
N GLY A 51 -3.05 3.76 9.56
CA GLY A 51 -3.28 3.72 8.13
C GLY A 51 -3.69 5.08 7.58
N LEU A 52 -3.92 5.13 6.26
CA LEU A 52 -4.32 6.35 5.55
C LEU A 52 -5.66 6.13 4.84
N ARG A 53 -6.47 7.19 4.77
CA ARG A 53 -7.74 7.23 4.04
C ARG A 53 -7.78 8.48 3.15
N PRO A 54 -8.25 8.38 1.90
CA PRO A 54 -8.48 9.54 1.05
C PRO A 54 -9.41 10.58 1.70
N ARG A 55 -9.11 11.86 1.49
CA ARG A 55 -9.99 12.96 1.89
C ARG A 55 -11.06 13.17 0.82
N ILE A 56 -12.28 12.75 1.11
CA ILE A 56 -13.41 12.76 0.15
C ILE A 56 -14.54 13.72 0.53
N ASP A 57 -14.53 14.26 1.75
CA ASP A 57 -15.67 15.00 2.30
C ASP A 57 -16.04 16.23 1.47
N LEU A 58 -15.04 17.02 1.03
CA LEU A 58 -15.26 18.18 0.17
C LEU A 58 -15.84 17.80 -1.20
N ALA A 59 -15.29 16.75 -1.81
CA ALA A 59 -15.75 16.27 -3.11
C ALA A 59 -17.21 15.78 -3.02
N ALA A 60 -17.53 15.00 -1.99
CA ALA A 60 -18.88 14.54 -1.73
C ALA A 60 -19.86 15.71 -1.51
N ALA A 61 -19.48 16.69 -0.69
CA ALA A 61 -20.30 17.88 -0.44
C ALA A 61 -20.51 18.72 -1.72
N ALA A 62 -19.56 18.71 -2.65
CA ALA A 62 -19.66 19.36 -3.95
C ALA A 62 -20.43 18.55 -5.00
N GLY A 63 -20.97 17.37 -4.66
CA GLY A 63 -21.69 16.49 -5.58
C GLY A 63 -20.77 15.68 -6.52
N VAL A 64 -19.46 15.72 -6.32
CA VAL A 64 -18.52 14.87 -7.05
C VAL A 64 -18.64 13.43 -6.55
N GLN A 65 -18.71 12.47 -7.47
CA GLN A 65 -18.77 11.05 -7.14
C GLN A 65 -17.53 10.61 -6.35
N VAL A 66 -17.77 9.95 -5.23
CA VAL A 66 -16.73 9.38 -4.36
C VAL A 66 -17.06 7.92 -4.02
N ASN A 67 -16.03 7.16 -3.69
CA ASN A 67 -16.13 5.81 -3.13
C ASN A 67 -15.08 5.65 -2.02
N ARG A 68 -14.03 4.85 -2.23
CA ARG A 68 -12.88 4.82 -1.32
C ARG A 68 -12.06 6.10 -1.48
N GLY A 69 -11.95 6.63 -2.70
CA GLY A 69 -11.39 7.93 -3.05
C GLY A 69 -12.33 8.78 -3.90
N VAL A 70 -11.85 9.92 -4.39
CA VAL A 70 -12.53 10.70 -5.44
C VAL A 70 -12.52 9.87 -6.72
N VAL A 71 -13.70 9.48 -7.21
CA VAL A 71 -13.80 8.58 -8.36
C VAL A 71 -13.45 9.34 -9.62
N VAL A 72 -12.49 8.80 -10.37
CA VAL A 72 -12.07 9.35 -11.67
C VAL A 72 -11.90 8.26 -12.71
N ASP A 73 -12.12 8.62 -13.96
CA ASP A 73 -11.82 7.77 -15.11
C ASP A 73 -10.30 7.70 -15.38
N ARG A 74 -9.90 7.01 -16.47
CA ARG A 74 -8.49 6.91 -16.85
C ARG A 74 -7.89 8.22 -17.37
N HIS A 75 -8.69 9.23 -17.71
CA HIS A 75 -8.21 10.57 -18.01
C HIS A 75 -8.11 11.44 -16.74
N LEU A 76 -8.35 10.84 -15.58
CA LEU A 76 -8.38 11.44 -14.25
C LEU A 76 -9.49 12.47 -14.06
N LYS A 77 -10.51 12.42 -14.91
CA LYS A 77 -11.66 13.31 -14.84
C LYS A 77 -12.65 12.77 -13.81
N THR A 78 -13.16 13.66 -12.96
CA THR A 78 -14.22 13.33 -12.01
C THR A 78 -15.60 13.27 -12.72
N SER A 79 -16.65 12.96 -11.97
CA SER A 79 -18.05 13.09 -12.44
C SER A 79 -18.47 14.51 -12.85
N HIS A 80 -17.70 15.54 -12.48
CA HIS A 80 -17.97 16.93 -12.83
C HIS A 80 -17.01 17.39 -13.92
N ASP A 81 -17.54 18.16 -14.87
CA ASP A 81 -16.73 18.77 -15.91
C ASP A 81 -15.67 19.69 -15.31
N ASN A 82 -14.49 19.72 -15.95
CA ASN A 82 -13.36 20.57 -15.60
C ASN A 82 -12.71 20.29 -14.21
N ILE A 83 -13.16 19.28 -13.46
CA ILE A 83 -12.57 18.87 -12.19
C ILE A 83 -11.89 17.50 -12.34
N TYR A 84 -10.64 17.41 -11.87
CA TYR A 84 -9.77 16.24 -11.96
C TYR A 84 -9.19 15.88 -10.58
N ALA A 85 -8.76 14.64 -10.39
CA ALA A 85 -8.08 14.21 -9.17
C ALA A 85 -6.97 13.18 -9.45
N LEU A 86 -5.88 13.23 -8.68
CA LEU A 86 -4.76 12.28 -8.77
C LEU A 86 -4.06 12.12 -7.41
N GLY A 87 -3.24 11.09 -7.29
CA GLY A 87 -2.51 10.78 -6.06
C GLY A 87 -3.41 10.14 -5.00
N ASP A 88 -3.03 10.26 -3.73
CA ASP A 88 -3.66 9.53 -2.62
C ASP A 88 -5.16 9.81 -2.42
N CYS A 89 -5.68 10.93 -2.95
CA CYS A 89 -7.11 11.23 -2.86
C CYS A 89 -7.95 10.51 -3.93
N ALA A 90 -7.34 10.04 -5.02
CA ALA A 90 -8.04 9.58 -6.20
C ALA A 90 -8.27 8.05 -6.20
N GLU A 91 -9.41 7.66 -6.73
CA GLU A 91 -9.73 6.29 -7.09
C GLU A 91 -9.87 6.22 -8.62
N VAL A 92 -8.80 5.78 -9.27
CA VAL A 92 -8.67 5.78 -10.73
C VAL A 92 -9.11 4.44 -11.30
N ASP A 93 -10.21 4.42 -12.03
CA ASP A 93 -10.80 3.17 -12.58
C ASP A 93 -10.96 2.08 -11.51
N GLY A 94 -11.47 2.48 -10.34
CA GLY A 94 -11.65 1.62 -9.16
C GLY A 94 -10.37 1.33 -8.35
N LEU A 95 -9.20 1.82 -8.78
CA LEU A 95 -7.93 1.64 -8.09
C LEU A 95 -7.55 2.87 -7.27
N ASN A 96 -7.52 2.71 -5.94
CA ASN A 96 -6.92 3.67 -5.02
C ASN A 96 -5.59 3.12 -4.51
N LEU A 97 -4.48 3.69 -4.98
CA LEU A 97 -3.11 3.21 -4.78
C LEU A 97 -2.26 4.28 -4.10
N LEU A 98 -2.07 4.14 -2.78
CA LEU A 98 -1.43 5.14 -1.90
C LEU A 98 0.10 5.07 -1.93
N TYR A 99 0.70 5.24 -3.12
CA TYR A 99 2.14 5.30 -3.30
C TYR A 99 2.54 6.01 -4.60
N VAL A 100 3.83 6.31 -4.74
CA VAL A 100 4.33 7.31 -5.71
C VAL A 100 4.24 6.86 -7.17
N MET A 101 4.45 5.59 -7.49
CA MET A 101 4.52 5.16 -8.89
C MET A 101 3.22 5.39 -9.70
N PRO A 102 2.02 5.03 -9.21
CA PRO A 102 0.77 5.36 -9.88
C PRO A 102 0.53 6.87 -9.92
N LEU A 103 0.87 7.62 -8.87
CA LEU A 103 0.83 9.10 -8.87
C LEU A 103 1.64 9.67 -10.04
N MET A 104 2.87 9.19 -10.26
CA MET A 104 3.72 9.69 -11.34
C MET A 104 3.14 9.38 -12.73
N SER A 105 2.52 8.22 -12.93
CA SER A 105 1.81 7.90 -14.17
C SER A 105 0.59 8.80 -14.38
N CYS A 106 -0.16 9.06 -13.31
CA CYS A 106 -1.28 10.01 -13.31
C CYS A 106 -0.85 11.41 -13.70
N ALA A 107 0.19 11.94 -13.06
CA ALA A 107 0.69 13.29 -13.29
C ALA A 107 1.08 13.51 -14.76
N ARG A 108 1.77 12.53 -15.37
CA ARG A 108 2.15 12.58 -16.80
C ARG A 108 0.94 12.60 -17.73
N ALA A 109 -0.04 11.72 -17.50
CA ALA A 109 -1.23 11.62 -18.34
C ALA A 109 -2.15 12.85 -18.19
N LEU A 110 -2.36 13.31 -16.96
CA LEU A 110 -3.19 14.48 -16.70
C LEU A 110 -2.58 15.76 -17.26
N ALA A 111 -1.25 15.92 -17.19
CA ALA A 111 -0.57 17.06 -17.80
C ALA A 111 -0.85 17.15 -19.31
N GLN A 112 -0.82 16.02 -20.03
CA GLN A 112 -1.18 15.98 -21.45
C GLN A 112 -2.66 16.31 -21.68
N THR A 113 -3.54 15.72 -20.88
CA THR A 113 -5.00 15.93 -20.97
C THR A 113 -5.35 17.40 -20.77
N LEU A 114 -4.76 18.07 -19.77
CA LEU A 114 -4.95 19.50 -19.53
C LEU A 114 -4.34 20.39 -20.62
N ALA A 115 -3.33 19.90 -21.33
CA ALA A 115 -2.73 20.58 -22.48
C ALA A 115 -3.50 20.35 -23.81
N GLY A 116 -4.68 19.73 -23.76
CA GLY A 116 -5.52 19.48 -24.93
C GLY A 116 -5.23 18.16 -25.65
N ASN A 117 -4.35 17.32 -25.11
CA ASN A 117 -4.06 15.99 -25.64
C ASN A 117 -4.60 14.92 -24.68
N ALA A 118 -5.88 14.55 -24.85
CA ALA A 118 -6.55 13.56 -24.01
C ALA A 118 -5.74 12.25 -23.94
N THR A 119 -5.20 11.95 -22.76
CA THR A 119 -4.27 10.84 -22.54
C THR A 119 -4.75 10.00 -21.37
N PRO A 120 -5.14 8.73 -21.60
CA PRO A 120 -5.50 7.83 -20.52
C PRO A 120 -4.26 7.37 -19.75
N VAL A 121 -4.40 7.15 -18.44
CA VAL A 121 -3.39 6.46 -17.65
C VAL A 121 -3.35 4.98 -18.01
N SER A 122 -2.14 4.42 -17.97
CA SER A 122 -1.89 2.98 -17.96
C SER A 122 -0.94 2.66 -16.82
N TYR A 123 -1.24 1.60 -16.08
CA TYR A 123 -0.40 1.11 -15.00
C TYR A 123 0.17 -0.26 -15.37
N GLY A 124 1.46 -0.29 -15.69
CA GLY A 124 2.22 -1.53 -15.74
C GLY A 124 2.35 -2.19 -14.35
N PRO A 125 3.25 -3.16 -14.19
CA PRO A 125 3.56 -3.71 -12.87
C PRO A 125 4.02 -2.63 -11.91
N MET A 126 3.43 -2.59 -10.69
CA MET A 126 3.79 -1.60 -9.68
C MET A 126 4.16 -2.15 -8.31
N PRO A 127 5.31 -2.82 -8.16
CA PRO A 127 5.75 -3.34 -6.87
C PRO A 127 6.02 -2.24 -5.84
N ILE A 128 5.73 -2.54 -4.59
CA ILE A 128 5.93 -1.67 -3.43
C ILE A 128 7.18 -2.14 -2.71
N THR A 129 8.16 -1.23 -2.55
CA THR A 129 9.32 -1.47 -1.69
C THR A 129 9.05 -0.90 -0.30
N VAL A 130 9.05 -1.75 0.71
CA VAL A 130 8.91 -1.38 2.12
C VAL A 130 10.31 -1.16 2.71
N LYS A 131 10.51 0.01 3.31
CA LYS A 131 11.83 0.49 3.73
C LYS A 131 12.16 0.04 5.16
N THR A 132 12.33 -1.27 5.35
CA THR A 132 12.72 -1.91 6.61
C THR A 132 14.10 -2.53 6.46
N PRO A 133 15.21 -1.80 6.68
CA PRO A 133 16.56 -2.30 6.36
C PRO A 133 16.95 -3.61 7.05
N VAL A 134 16.43 -3.88 8.26
CA VAL A 134 16.69 -5.12 9.01
C VAL A 134 16.08 -6.36 8.36
N CYS A 135 15.01 -6.19 7.60
CA CYS A 135 14.41 -7.22 6.76
C CYS A 135 13.81 -6.52 5.55
N PRO A 136 14.63 -6.27 4.50
CA PRO A 136 14.16 -5.59 3.29
C PRO A 136 12.97 -6.33 2.70
N LEU A 137 11.94 -5.60 2.27
CA LEU A 137 10.72 -6.21 1.74
C LEU A 137 10.31 -5.52 0.43
N VAL A 138 10.01 -6.35 -0.58
CA VAL A 138 9.32 -5.91 -1.81
C VAL A 138 8.10 -6.78 -2.02
N VAL A 139 6.95 -6.15 -2.24
CA VAL A 139 5.68 -6.85 -2.46
C VAL A 139 5.02 -6.33 -3.73
N SER A 140 4.52 -7.23 -4.55
CA SER A 140 3.64 -6.92 -5.68
C SER A 140 2.39 -7.78 -5.56
N PRO A 141 1.29 -7.24 -5.02
CA PRO A 141 0.03 -7.99 -4.95
C PRO A 141 -0.47 -8.35 -6.36
N PRO A 142 -1.15 -9.50 -6.52
CA PRO A 142 -1.89 -9.80 -7.75
C PRO A 142 -2.90 -8.70 -8.10
N PRO A 143 -3.18 -8.46 -9.40
CA PRO A 143 -4.28 -7.58 -9.80
C PRO A 143 -5.61 -7.98 -9.15
N ARG A 144 -6.52 -7.02 -8.95
CA ARG A 144 -7.82 -7.29 -8.35
C ARG A 144 -8.61 -8.31 -9.19
N GLY A 145 -9.26 -9.25 -8.52
CA GLY A 145 -10.03 -10.31 -9.16
C GLY A 145 -9.20 -11.44 -9.76
N SER A 146 -7.87 -11.41 -9.63
CA SER A 146 -7.02 -12.55 -10.01
C SER A 146 -7.13 -13.67 -8.98
N GLU A 147 -7.20 -14.90 -9.48
CA GLU A 147 -7.09 -16.12 -8.67
C GLU A 147 -5.75 -16.79 -8.93
N GLY A 148 -5.07 -17.20 -7.87
CA GLY A 148 -3.77 -17.84 -7.96
C GLY A 148 -3.39 -18.59 -6.70
N VAL A 149 -2.43 -19.51 -6.87
CA VAL A 149 -1.87 -20.31 -5.78
C VAL A 149 -0.59 -19.65 -5.30
N TRP A 150 -0.47 -19.50 -3.97
CA TRP A 150 0.72 -18.98 -3.33
C TRP A 150 1.66 -20.11 -2.92
N THR A 151 2.91 -20.03 -3.35
CA THR A 151 3.99 -20.91 -2.91
C THR A 151 5.01 -20.12 -2.09
N VAL A 152 5.59 -20.78 -1.08
CA VAL A 152 6.61 -20.20 -0.21
C VAL A 152 7.91 -20.96 -0.42
N GLU A 153 8.98 -20.24 -0.70
CA GLU A 153 10.33 -20.75 -0.86
C GLU A 153 11.28 -19.98 0.08
N GLY A 154 12.37 -20.63 0.50
CA GLY A 154 13.36 -20.03 1.40
C GLY A 154 13.10 -20.32 2.88
N GLN A 155 13.91 -19.71 3.75
CA GLN A 155 13.89 -19.93 5.19
C GLN A 155 14.36 -18.69 5.96
N GLY A 156 14.00 -18.60 7.24
CA GLY A 156 14.38 -17.48 8.10
C GLY A 156 13.89 -16.14 7.55
N ALA A 157 14.81 -15.17 7.41
CA ALA A 157 14.51 -13.85 6.90
C ALA A 157 14.47 -13.76 5.35
N ASP A 158 14.93 -14.80 4.66
CA ASP A 158 15.11 -14.84 3.20
C ASP A 158 13.98 -15.65 2.55
N ILE A 159 12.77 -15.09 2.56
CA ILE A 159 11.57 -15.74 2.01
C ILE A 159 11.20 -15.14 0.66
N LYS A 160 10.93 -16.02 -0.30
CA LYS A 160 10.32 -15.72 -1.60
C LYS A 160 8.93 -16.36 -1.65
N VAL A 161 7.90 -15.53 -1.76
CA VAL A 161 6.52 -15.97 -1.91
C VAL A 161 6.03 -15.57 -3.30
N LEU A 162 5.53 -16.52 -4.08
CA LEU A 162 5.08 -16.29 -5.45
C LEU A 162 3.61 -16.67 -5.59
N CYS A 163 2.83 -15.83 -6.27
CA CYS A 163 1.46 -16.14 -6.66
C CYS A 163 1.43 -16.45 -8.15
N ARG A 164 0.99 -17.65 -8.52
CA ARG A 164 0.85 -18.06 -9.92
C ARG A 164 -0.58 -18.47 -10.25
N ASP A 165 -1.04 -18.15 -11.46
CA ASP A 165 -2.33 -18.64 -11.95
C ASP A 165 -2.28 -20.12 -12.34
N ALA A 166 -3.40 -20.68 -12.77
CA ALA A 166 -3.51 -22.08 -13.20
C ALA A 166 -2.61 -22.43 -14.40
N SER A 167 -2.16 -21.45 -15.18
CA SER A 167 -1.23 -21.65 -16.30
C SER A 167 0.25 -21.55 -15.88
N GLY A 168 0.52 -21.21 -14.61
CA GLY A 168 1.87 -21.03 -14.07
C GLY A 168 2.42 -19.60 -14.23
N LYS A 169 1.63 -18.66 -14.78
CA LYS A 169 2.07 -17.28 -14.95
C LYS A 169 2.11 -16.56 -13.60
N LEU A 170 3.16 -15.76 -13.37
CA LEU A 170 3.30 -14.96 -12.17
C LEU A 170 2.26 -13.83 -12.14
N LEU A 171 1.48 -13.77 -11.06
CA LEU A 171 0.51 -12.71 -10.81
C LEU A 171 1.03 -11.69 -9.78
N GLY A 172 1.80 -12.15 -8.81
CA GLY A 172 2.30 -11.34 -7.70
C GLY A 172 3.37 -12.05 -6.89
N TYR A 173 4.01 -11.32 -5.99
CA TYR A 173 5.04 -11.86 -5.10
C TYR A 173 5.15 -11.10 -3.78
N ALA A 174 5.81 -11.70 -2.80
CA ALA A 174 6.41 -11.03 -1.65
C ALA A 174 7.83 -11.56 -1.42
N LEU A 175 8.82 -10.67 -1.36
CA LEU A 175 10.24 -11.00 -1.21
C LEU A 175 10.77 -10.34 0.06
N THR A 176 11.47 -11.10 0.89
CA THR A 176 12.09 -10.64 2.14
C THR A 176 13.59 -10.92 2.16
N GLY A 177 14.34 -10.15 2.95
CA GLY A 177 15.77 -10.39 3.13
C GLY A 177 16.54 -10.21 1.82
N THR A 178 17.42 -11.16 1.52
CA THR A 178 18.22 -11.22 0.28
C THR A 178 17.38 -11.54 -0.96
N ALA A 179 16.20 -12.16 -0.81
CA ALA A 179 15.32 -12.49 -1.94
C ALA A 179 14.85 -11.26 -2.71
N VAL A 180 14.91 -10.05 -2.12
CA VAL A 180 14.59 -8.79 -2.81
C VAL A 180 15.48 -8.51 -4.03
N MET A 181 16.64 -9.16 -4.12
CA MET A 181 17.54 -9.06 -5.27
C MET A 181 16.91 -9.65 -6.55
N GLU A 182 15.95 -10.57 -6.42
CA GLU A 182 15.24 -11.19 -7.56
C GLU A 182 14.18 -10.26 -8.18
N LYS A 183 13.85 -9.12 -7.56
CA LYS A 183 12.71 -8.26 -7.97
C LYS A 183 12.77 -7.84 -9.43
N LEU A 184 13.96 -7.52 -9.97
CA LEU A 184 14.08 -7.05 -11.34
C LEU A 184 13.77 -8.13 -12.38
N ALA A 185 14.06 -9.40 -12.06
CA ALA A 185 13.70 -10.52 -12.91
C ALA A 185 12.18 -10.76 -12.84
N LEU A 186 11.63 -10.87 -11.63
CA LEU A 186 10.21 -11.14 -11.40
C LEU A 186 9.29 -10.03 -11.94
N ASN A 187 9.73 -8.77 -11.89
CA ASN A 187 8.95 -7.65 -12.44
C ASN A 187 8.65 -7.77 -13.94
N LYS A 188 9.48 -8.49 -14.69
CA LYS A 188 9.29 -8.70 -16.14
C LYS A 188 8.16 -9.69 -16.43
N GLU A 189 7.81 -10.54 -15.47
CA GLU A 189 6.76 -11.55 -15.60
C GLU A 189 5.38 -11.02 -15.16
N LEU A 190 5.36 -9.96 -14.35
CA LEU A 190 4.14 -9.45 -13.75
C LEU A 190 3.16 -8.87 -14.79
N PRO A 191 1.85 -9.03 -14.58
CA PRO A 191 0.84 -8.35 -15.38
C PRO A 191 0.78 -6.85 -15.06
N ALA A 192 0.26 -6.08 -16.01
CA ALA A 192 -0.16 -4.71 -15.77
C ALA A 192 -1.29 -4.67 -14.73
N LEU A 193 -1.31 -3.64 -13.88
CA LEU A 193 -2.42 -3.39 -12.95
C LEU A 193 -3.62 -2.74 -13.66
N LEU A 194 -3.34 -1.98 -14.72
CA LEU A 194 -4.31 -1.25 -15.51
C LEU A 194 -3.79 -1.15 -16.96
N ALA A 195 -4.18 -2.10 -17.80
CA ALA A 195 -3.87 -2.11 -19.23
C ALA A 195 -4.90 -1.28 -20.00
#